data_AF-A0A661A789-F1
#
_entry.id   AF-A0A661A789-F1
#
_cell.length_a   1.000
_cell.length_b   1.000
_cell.length_c   1.000
_cell.angle_alpha   90.00
_cell.angle_beta   90.00
_cell.angle_gamma   90.00
#
_symmetry.space_group_name_H-M   'P 1'
#
loop_
_entity.id
_entity.type
_entity.pdbx_description
1 polymer ?
#
loop_
_entity_poly.entity_id
_entity_poly.type
_entity_poly.pdbx_seq_one_letter_code
_entity_poly.pdbx_strand_id
1 'polypeptide(L)'
;MKKSRLASAPAWLRGGFLLALLGLVLPILPGCSDSTSPTDPGPAMSQVSGFVPTNIAAEFCPNIPDYPVVVIHSQPGATTLFDIWFWGIEPGYDIATDDTLPGWCIEDYPHANVQDPGRVTLHCSYDDALPGNLSDLPFNELNYLLNNRYGESDEIQAAIWLLLGFETPSIPATENSHAMANDALANGADFSPGPGDLIAVILYTGDGGISPDGPFQETIVELRLPGDQTEGGACTPGYWKTHFDRWPEGYSPADDFDTTFGVDLFDPDITLGEAAWARGGQENKLARHGTAALLNAVHGRVEYRYTVSEVIAMVQAGDAGALADANEEFDCPLGGTPANPGSRSASAGGKK
;
A
#
# COMPACT_ATOMS: atom_id res chain seq x y z
N MET A 1 19.88 -45.26 42.79
CA MET A 1 20.26 -44.38 43.93
C MET A 1 20.29 -42.94 43.45
N LYS A 2 19.69 -42.02 44.25
CA LYS A 2 19.62 -40.54 44.11
C LYS A 2 18.67 -40.03 43.01
N LYS A 3 17.42 -39.64 43.28
CA LYS A 3 16.77 -38.67 44.20
C LYS A 3 16.44 -37.35 43.50
N SER A 4 15.14 -37.17 43.24
CA SER A 4 14.41 -35.92 43.04
C SER A 4 14.67 -34.92 44.16
N ARG A 5 14.69 -33.62 43.83
CA ARG A 5 14.43 -32.53 44.78
C ARG A 5 13.63 -31.41 44.11
N LEU A 6 12.33 -31.42 44.39
CA LEU A 6 11.52 -30.22 44.51
C LEU A 6 12.08 -29.40 45.68
N ALA A 7 12.23 -28.09 45.49
CA ALA A 7 12.51 -27.14 46.55
C ALA A 7 11.38 -26.11 46.59
N SER A 8 10.54 -26.26 47.59
CA SER A 8 9.62 -25.27 48.14
C SER A 8 10.39 -24.12 48.79
N ALA A 9 9.87 -22.89 48.66
CA ALA A 9 10.24 -21.74 49.48
C ALA A 9 8.97 -21.06 50.07
N PRO A 10 9.09 -20.35 51.21
CA PRO A 10 8.08 -20.39 52.27
C PRO A 10 7.20 -19.14 52.38
N ALA A 11 6.09 -19.32 53.12
CA ALA A 11 5.21 -18.29 53.66
C ALA A 11 5.85 -17.50 54.83
N TRP A 12 5.11 -16.49 55.31
CA TRP A 12 5.36 -15.50 56.39
C TRP A 12 6.04 -14.21 55.89
N LEU A 13 5.43 -13.01 55.99
CA LEU A 13 4.91 -12.38 57.21
C LEU A 13 3.67 -11.51 56.99
N ARG A 14 2.82 -11.54 58.02
CA ARG A 14 1.70 -10.64 58.30
C ARG A 14 2.19 -9.22 58.51
N GLY A 15 1.46 -8.24 57.99
CA GLY A 15 1.61 -6.84 58.34
C GLY A 15 0.43 -6.05 57.80
N GLY A 16 -0.60 -5.87 58.63
CA GLY A 16 -1.75 -5.05 58.29
C GLY A 16 -1.36 -3.57 58.23
N PHE A 17 -1.93 -2.86 57.27
CA PHE A 17 -2.10 -1.41 57.35
C PHE A 17 -3.51 -1.06 56.89
N LEU A 18 -4.28 -0.58 57.85
CA LEU A 18 -5.55 0.10 57.70
C LEU A 18 -5.23 1.57 57.36
N LEU A 19 -5.86 2.17 56.35
CA LEU A 19 -6.06 3.62 56.11
C LEU A 19 -6.33 3.80 54.60
N ALA A 20 -7.25 4.60 54.09
CA ALA A 20 -8.40 5.34 54.59
C ALA A 20 -9.23 5.65 53.33
N LEU A 21 -10.56 5.56 53.41
CA LEU A 21 -11.46 6.13 52.41
C LEU A 21 -11.23 7.64 52.35
N LEU A 22 -10.97 8.18 51.16
CA LEU A 22 -11.06 9.61 50.90
C LEU A 22 -11.71 9.83 49.53
N GLY A 23 -13.00 10.09 49.59
CA GLY A 23 -13.65 11.25 48.96
C GLY A 23 -13.30 11.57 47.52
N LEU A 24 -14.09 11.00 46.62
CA LEU A 24 -14.37 11.51 45.29
C LEU A 24 -14.93 12.95 45.38
N VAL A 25 -14.24 13.96 44.83
CA VAL A 25 -14.85 15.20 44.34
C VAL A 25 -14.05 15.63 43.09
N LEU A 26 -14.55 15.27 41.92
CA LEU A 26 -14.10 15.86 40.65
C LEU A 26 -14.77 17.24 40.48
N PRO A 27 -14.03 18.29 40.09
CA PRO A 27 -14.63 19.58 39.79
C PRO A 27 -15.37 19.55 38.46
N ILE A 28 -16.63 19.99 38.51
CA ILE A 28 -17.49 20.31 37.37
C ILE A 28 -16.84 21.47 36.60
N LEU A 29 -16.49 21.25 35.33
CA LEU A 29 -16.14 22.33 34.40
C LEU A 29 -17.42 22.98 33.86
N PRO A 30 -17.46 24.32 33.71
CA PRO A 30 -18.66 25.04 33.31
C PRO A 30 -18.89 24.93 31.80
N GLY A 31 -20.16 24.73 31.44
CA GLY A 31 -20.63 24.72 30.06
C GLY A 31 -20.48 26.07 29.38
N CYS A 32 -20.16 26.02 28.09
CA CYS A 32 -20.35 27.14 27.18
C CYS A 32 -21.76 27.06 26.60
N SER A 33 -22.56 28.06 26.97
CA SER A 33 -23.90 28.32 26.46
C SER A 33 -23.88 28.90 25.06
N ASP A 34 -24.92 28.54 24.30
CA ASP A 34 -25.44 29.23 23.13
C ASP A 34 -25.41 30.76 23.25
N SER A 35 -25.06 31.44 22.15
CA SER A 35 -25.52 32.80 21.91
C SER A 35 -25.93 32.97 20.45
N THR A 36 -27.08 33.59 20.31
CA THR A 36 -27.93 33.77 19.14
C THR A 36 -27.38 34.75 18.09
N SER A 37 -27.64 34.44 16.81
CA SER A 37 -27.73 35.36 15.65
C SER A 37 -28.72 36.53 15.90
N PRO A 38 -28.79 37.66 15.13
CA PRO A 38 -28.98 37.62 13.67
C PRO A 38 -28.48 38.82 12.80
N THR A 39 -28.69 38.62 11.48
CA THR A 39 -28.86 39.58 10.35
C THR A 39 -27.64 40.30 9.74
N ASP A 40 -27.26 39.90 8.52
CA ASP A 40 -27.44 40.74 7.31
C ASP A 40 -27.33 39.90 6.00
N PRO A 41 -28.21 40.07 4.98
CA PRO A 41 -28.15 39.33 3.72
C PRO A 41 -27.31 40.07 2.68
N GLY A 42 -26.10 39.57 2.42
CA GLY A 42 -25.29 39.96 1.26
C GLY A 42 -25.84 39.42 -0.07
N PRO A 43 -25.50 40.04 -1.21
CA PRO A 43 -26.20 39.83 -2.47
C PRO A 43 -25.91 38.45 -3.07
N ALA A 44 -26.95 37.88 -3.69
CA ALA A 44 -26.94 36.60 -4.37
C ALA A 44 -25.87 36.54 -5.45
N MET A 45 -24.86 35.69 -5.25
CA MET A 45 -24.00 35.23 -6.33
C MET A 45 -24.76 34.23 -7.19
N SER A 46 -24.80 34.56 -8.48
CA SER A 46 -25.33 33.75 -9.56
C SER A 46 -24.75 32.34 -9.52
N GLN A 47 -25.63 31.35 -9.38
CA GLN A 47 -25.34 29.93 -9.50
C GLN A 47 -24.78 29.64 -10.90
N VAL A 48 -23.46 29.47 -11.01
CA VAL A 48 -22.89 28.68 -12.11
C VAL A 48 -23.09 27.24 -11.70
N SER A 49 -23.84 26.48 -12.50
CA SER A 49 -24.12 25.07 -12.29
C SER A 49 -22.80 24.31 -12.12
N GLY A 50 -22.50 23.98 -10.86
CA GLY A 50 -21.32 23.25 -10.47
C GLY A 50 -21.38 21.84 -11.05
N PHE A 51 -20.30 21.48 -11.72
CA PHE A 51 -19.85 20.10 -11.84
C PHE A 51 -19.90 19.50 -10.43
N VAL A 52 -20.75 18.50 -10.21
CA VAL A 52 -20.71 17.73 -8.96
C VAL A 52 -19.37 17.01 -9.00
N PRO A 53 -18.40 17.28 -8.11
CA PRO A 53 -17.22 16.45 -8.05
C PRO A 53 -17.70 15.07 -7.60
N THR A 54 -17.70 14.11 -8.52
CA THR A 54 -17.64 12.70 -8.16
C THR A 54 -16.45 12.53 -7.23
N ASN A 55 -16.66 11.83 -6.11
CA ASN A 55 -15.61 11.50 -5.15
C ASN A 55 -14.45 10.84 -5.92
N ILE A 56 -13.34 11.56 -6.07
CA ILE A 56 -12.13 11.08 -6.75
C ILE A 56 -11.56 9.83 -6.03
N ALA A 57 -11.91 9.62 -4.76
CA ALA A 57 -11.47 8.49 -3.95
C ALA A 57 -11.91 7.11 -4.47
N ALA A 58 -13.08 7.00 -5.12
CA ALA A 58 -13.54 5.74 -5.71
C ALA A 58 -12.79 5.36 -7.01
N GLU A 59 -12.04 6.31 -7.60
CA GLU A 59 -11.31 6.09 -8.85
C GLU A 59 -10.04 5.24 -8.66
N PHE A 60 -9.57 5.09 -7.42
CA PHE A 60 -8.30 4.42 -7.11
C PHE A 60 -8.45 3.04 -6.46
N CYS A 61 -9.66 2.48 -6.42
CA CYS A 61 -9.79 1.09 -6.00
C CYS A 61 -9.14 0.17 -7.04
N PRO A 62 -8.25 -0.74 -6.60
CA PRO A 62 -7.61 -1.69 -7.49
C PRO A 62 -8.64 -2.64 -8.10
N ASN A 63 -8.37 -3.13 -9.30
CA ASN A 63 -9.15 -4.18 -9.92
C ASN A 63 -8.91 -5.49 -9.18
N ILE A 64 -9.80 -5.82 -8.24
CA ILE A 64 -9.74 -7.03 -7.42
C ILE A 64 -10.93 -7.97 -7.72
N PRO A 65 -10.79 -9.28 -7.52
CA PRO A 65 -11.86 -10.24 -7.71
C PRO A 65 -13.10 -9.91 -6.87
N ASP A 66 -14.29 -9.99 -7.49
CA ASP A 66 -15.59 -9.89 -6.83
C ASP A 66 -16.10 -11.26 -6.32
N TYR A 67 -15.26 -12.29 -6.39
CA TYR A 67 -15.55 -13.65 -5.96
C TYR A 67 -14.60 -14.11 -4.85
N PRO A 68 -15.00 -15.09 -4.02
CA PRO A 68 -14.15 -15.55 -2.91
C PRO A 68 -12.85 -16.21 -3.39
N VAL A 69 -11.71 -15.69 -2.92
CA VAL A 69 -10.35 -16.14 -3.22
C VAL A 69 -9.79 -16.99 -2.08
N VAL A 70 -8.79 -17.83 -2.38
CA VAL A 70 -8.09 -18.61 -1.35
C VAL A 70 -6.93 -17.80 -0.79
N VAL A 71 -6.83 -17.72 0.53
CA VAL A 71 -5.72 -17.06 1.24
C VAL A 71 -5.08 -17.98 2.26
N ILE A 72 -3.78 -17.80 2.44
CA ILE A 72 -2.97 -18.47 3.46
C ILE A 72 -2.25 -17.39 4.27
N HIS A 73 -2.51 -17.33 5.58
CA HIS A 73 -1.82 -16.43 6.50
C HIS A 73 -0.57 -17.12 7.06
N SER A 74 0.61 -16.59 6.74
CA SER A 74 1.88 -17.02 7.35
C SER A 74 2.29 -16.03 8.44
N GLN A 75 2.44 -16.51 9.68
CA GLN A 75 2.91 -15.72 10.82
C GLN A 75 4.19 -16.33 11.43
N PRO A 76 5.23 -15.53 11.76
CA PRO A 76 5.33 -14.09 11.48
C PRO A 76 5.58 -13.81 9.99
N GLY A 77 5.14 -12.64 9.52
CA GLY A 77 5.57 -12.08 8.24
C GLY A 77 7.03 -11.60 8.26
N ALA A 78 7.59 -11.28 7.10
CA ALA A 78 8.99 -10.87 7.00
C ALA A 78 9.26 -9.49 7.63
N THR A 79 8.35 -8.53 7.41
CA THR A 79 8.42 -7.16 7.94
C THR A 79 7.06 -6.67 8.47
N THR A 80 6.09 -7.57 8.53
CA THR A 80 4.69 -7.31 8.87
C THR A 80 4.17 -8.39 9.81
N LEU A 81 2.93 -8.28 10.26
CA LEU A 81 2.37 -9.32 11.12
C LEU A 81 2.18 -10.63 10.34
N PHE A 82 1.69 -10.53 9.11
CA PHE A 82 1.52 -11.67 8.20
C PHE A 82 2.21 -11.45 6.86
N ASP A 83 2.67 -12.54 6.27
CA ASP A 83 2.80 -12.68 4.82
C ASP A 83 1.56 -13.44 4.35
N ILE A 84 0.75 -12.83 3.48
CA ILE A 84 -0.52 -13.41 3.02
C ILE A 84 -0.39 -13.84 1.57
N TRP A 85 -0.52 -15.14 1.34
CA TRP A 85 -0.39 -15.76 0.02
C TRP A 85 -1.75 -16.03 -0.62
N PHE A 86 -1.89 -15.72 -1.91
CA PHE A 86 -3.15 -15.81 -2.65
C PHE A 86 -3.14 -16.95 -3.68
N TRP A 87 -4.29 -17.63 -3.80
CA TRP A 87 -4.50 -18.68 -4.80
C TRP A 87 -5.90 -18.63 -5.42
N GLY A 88 -6.01 -19.05 -6.68
CA GLY A 88 -7.29 -19.20 -7.37
C GLY A 88 -7.85 -17.89 -7.93
N ILE A 89 -6.97 -16.93 -8.19
CA ILE A 89 -7.30 -15.66 -8.84
C ILE A 89 -7.01 -15.77 -10.34
N GLU A 90 -8.00 -15.43 -11.16
CA GLU A 90 -7.89 -15.43 -12.63
C GLU A 90 -6.98 -14.29 -13.11
N PRO A 91 -6.36 -14.39 -14.29
CA PRO A 91 -5.57 -13.29 -14.84
C PRO A 91 -6.42 -12.04 -15.07
N GLY A 92 -5.85 -10.86 -14.80
CA GLY A 92 -6.47 -9.55 -15.09
C GLY A 92 -6.74 -8.69 -13.86
N TYR A 93 -6.55 -9.22 -12.65
CA TYR A 93 -6.65 -8.49 -11.40
C TYR A 93 -5.29 -7.97 -10.91
N ASP A 94 -5.30 -6.96 -10.05
CA ASP A 94 -4.12 -6.33 -9.44
C ASP A 94 -3.50 -7.19 -8.32
N ILE A 95 -4.25 -8.18 -7.82
CA ILE A 95 -3.75 -9.25 -6.96
C ILE A 95 -3.81 -10.54 -7.79
N ALA A 96 -2.70 -11.25 -7.89
CA ALA A 96 -2.58 -12.46 -8.69
C ALA A 96 -2.46 -13.73 -7.84
N THR A 97 -2.71 -14.88 -8.48
CA THR A 97 -2.30 -16.18 -7.92
C THR A 97 -0.78 -16.18 -7.74
N ASP A 98 -0.34 -16.72 -6.61
CA ASP A 98 1.03 -16.78 -6.13
C ASP A 98 1.61 -15.48 -5.55
N ASP A 99 0.84 -14.39 -5.54
CA ASP A 99 1.26 -13.16 -4.85
C ASP A 99 1.32 -13.39 -3.34
N THR A 100 2.34 -12.80 -2.72
CA THR A 100 2.48 -12.71 -1.26
C THR A 100 2.49 -11.24 -0.89
N LEU A 101 1.46 -10.79 -0.16
CA LEU A 101 1.33 -9.40 0.25
C LEU A 101 1.53 -9.26 1.77
N PRO A 102 2.09 -8.14 2.22
CA PRO A 102 2.18 -7.85 3.65
C PRO A 102 0.78 -7.65 4.24
N GLY A 103 0.52 -8.28 5.38
CA GLY A 103 -0.80 -8.24 6.02
C GLY A 103 -0.79 -7.86 7.51
N TRP A 104 -1.93 -7.34 7.95
CA TRP A 104 -2.18 -6.85 9.30
C TRP A 104 -3.54 -7.31 9.83
N CYS A 105 -3.65 -7.49 11.14
CA CYS A 105 -4.93 -7.63 11.82
C CYS A 105 -5.65 -6.28 11.89
N ILE A 106 -6.97 -6.27 11.66
CA ILE A 106 -7.82 -5.10 11.97
C ILE A 106 -8.74 -5.35 13.18
N GLU A 107 -8.53 -6.47 13.88
CA GLU A 107 -9.19 -6.81 15.15
C GLU A 107 -8.16 -7.19 16.20
N ASP A 108 -8.40 -6.88 17.47
CA ASP A 108 -7.56 -7.28 18.60
C ASP A 108 -8.18 -8.44 19.42
N TYR A 109 -9.18 -9.11 18.86
CA TYR A 109 -9.81 -10.27 19.49
C TYR A 109 -8.95 -11.53 19.28
N PRO A 110 -8.99 -12.51 20.20
CA PRO A 110 -8.21 -13.74 20.11
C PRO A 110 -8.84 -14.74 19.13
N HIS A 111 -9.19 -14.25 17.94
CA HIS A 111 -9.79 -15.04 16.87
C HIS A 111 -8.73 -15.79 16.09
N ALA A 112 -9.11 -16.92 15.51
CA ALA A 112 -8.22 -17.60 14.59
C ALA A 112 -8.22 -16.86 13.25
N ASN A 113 -7.09 -16.89 12.54
CA ASN A 113 -7.12 -16.62 11.12
C ASN A 113 -8.08 -17.61 10.43
N VAL A 114 -8.60 -17.24 9.26
CA VAL A 114 -9.42 -18.15 8.46
C VAL A 114 -8.69 -19.49 8.29
N GLN A 115 -9.41 -20.62 8.39
CA GLN A 115 -8.77 -21.95 8.38
C GLN A 115 -7.93 -22.13 7.12
N ASP A 116 -6.62 -22.24 7.27
CA ASP A 116 -5.66 -22.36 6.17
C ASP A 116 -5.80 -23.70 5.41
N PRO A 117 -6.14 -23.70 4.10
CA PRO A 117 -6.41 -22.55 3.23
C PRO A 117 -7.86 -22.05 3.35
N GLY A 118 -8.06 -20.76 3.61
CA GLY A 118 -9.39 -20.19 3.83
C GLY A 118 -9.89 -19.39 2.64
N ARG A 119 -11.20 -19.11 2.60
CA ARG A 119 -11.81 -18.32 1.52
C ARG A 119 -12.30 -16.99 2.07
N VAL A 120 -11.92 -15.91 1.40
CA VAL A 120 -12.29 -14.53 1.76
C VAL A 120 -12.78 -13.78 0.53
N THR A 121 -13.63 -12.78 0.75
CA THR A 121 -14.01 -11.80 -0.28
C THR A 121 -13.10 -10.59 -0.14
N LEU A 122 -12.58 -10.08 -1.24
CA LEU A 122 -11.70 -8.92 -1.21
C LEU A 122 -12.51 -7.64 -1.35
N HIS A 123 -12.24 -6.66 -0.50
CA HIS A 123 -12.83 -5.33 -0.60
C HIS A 123 -11.75 -4.25 -0.60
N CYS A 124 -11.91 -3.27 -1.47
CA CYS A 124 -11.11 -2.05 -1.41
C CYS A 124 -11.53 -1.25 -0.17
N SER A 125 -10.57 -0.65 0.55
CA SER A 125 -10.86 0.23 1.70
C SER A 125 -11.68 1.48 1.36
N TYR A 126 -11.82 1.81 0.07
CA TYR A 126 -12.65 2.90 -0.46
C TYR A 126 -13.88 2.39 -1.21
N ASP A 127 -14.22 1.11 -1.10
CA ASP A 127 -15.45 0.57 -1.70
C ASP A 127 -16.68 1.26 -1.07
N ASP A 128 -17.55 1.82 -1.91
CA ASP A 128 -18.79 2.48 -1.47
C ASP A 128 -19.75 1.49 -0.77
N ALA A 129 -19.54 0.18 -0.95
CA ALA A 129 -20.40 -0.89 -0.45
C ALA A 129 -19.67 -1.86 0.51
N LEU A 130 -18.79 -1.34 1.38
CA LEU A 130 -18.16 -2.14 2.42
C LEU A 130 -19.19 -2.89 3.31
N PRO A 131 -18.98 -4.18 3.61
CA PRO A 131 -19.96 -4.96 4.36
C PRO A 131 -19.90 -4.70 5.87
N GLY A 132 -21.08 -4.76 6.50
CA GLY A 132 -21.19 -4.73 7.96
C GLY A 132 -20.71 -3.40 8.56
N ASN A 133 -19.95 -3.49 9.65
CA ASN A 133 -19.35 -2.33 10.31
C ASN A 133 -17.97 -1.96 9.75
N LEU A 134 -17.52 -2.59 8.67
CA LEU A 134 -16.27 -2.18 8.01
C LEU A 134 -16.39 -0.77 7.44
N SER A 135 -17.59 -0.34 7.02
CA SER A 135 -17.82 1.03 6.54
C SER A 135 -17.60 2.11 7.61
N ASP A 136 -17.57 1.74 8.90
CA ASP A 136 -17.39 2.68 10.00
C ASP A 136 -15.90 2.90 10.36
N LEU A 137 -14.98 2.15 9.73
CA LEU A 137 -13.56 2.22 10.02
C LEU A 137 -12.91 3.46 9.38
N PRO A 138 -11.90 4.08 10.04
CA PRO A 138 -11.20 5.26 9.55
C PRO A 138 -10.18 4.90 8.47
N PHE A 139 -10.65 4.48 7.30
CA PHE A 139 -9.78 3.98 6.24
C PHE A 139 -8.85 5.05 5.64
N ASN A 140 -9.22 6.32 5.66
CA ASN A 140 -8.33 7.39 5.20
C ASN A 140 -7.08 7.47 6.10
N GLU A 141 -7.30 7.50 7.41
CA GLU A 141 -6.24 7.50 8.42
C GLU A 141 -5.45 6.19 8.42
N LEU A 142 -6.11 5.04 8.23
CA LEU A 142 -5.42 3.75 8.17
C LEU A 142 -4.49 3.69 6.95
N ASN A 143 -4.96 4.13 5.79
CA ASN A 143 -4.15 4.21 4.59
C ASN A 143 -3.00 5.23 4.74
N TYR A 144 -3.24 6.36 5.41
CA TYR A 144 -2.16 7.31 5.74
C TYR A 144 -1.10 6.64 6.63
N LEU A 145 -1.53 5.91 7.68
CA LEU A 145 -0.64 5.19 8.58
C LEU A 145 0.23 4.20 7.79
N LEU A 146 -0.36 3.40 6.91
CA LEU A 146 0.38 2.44 6.09
C LEU A 146 1.44 3.14 5.23
N ASN A 147 1.17 4.32 4.68
CA ASN A 147 2.13 5.05 3.83
C ASN A 147 3.19 5.86 4.60
N ASN A 148 3.00 6.09 5.90
CA ASN A 148 3.91 6.89 6.74
C ASN A 148 4.49 6.11 7.93
N ARG A 149 4.26 4.79 7.98
CA ARG A 149 4.69 3.92 9.07
C ARG A 149 6.20 3.85 9.21
N TYR A 150 6.64 3.57 10.43
CA TYR A 150 8.03 3.35 10.79
C TYR A 150 8.11 2.44 12.03
N GLY A 151 9.31 1.93 12.32
CA GLY A 151 9.52 1.02 13.45
C GLY A 151 9.31 -0.45 13.09
N GLU A 152 9.14 -1.28 14.11
CA GLU A 152 9.02 -2.75 13.96
C GLU A 152 7.55 -3.18 13.71
N SER A 153 7.35 -4.39 13.19
CA SER A 153 6.02 -4.92 12.85
C SER A 153 5.03 -4.91 14.03
N ASP A 154 5.47 -5.28 15.23
CA ASP A 154 4.65 -5.22 16.45
C ASP A 154 4.20 -3.79 16.78
N GLU A 155 5.07 -2.79 16.55
CA GLU A 155 4.75 -1.39 16.81
C GLU A 155 3.71 -0.87 15.82
N ILE A 156 3.83 -1.26 14.55
CA ILE A 156 2.90 -0.91 13.47
C ILE A 156 1.54 -1.57 13.71
N GLN A 157 1.52 -2.87 14.06
CA GLN A 157 0.28 -3.58 14.38
C GLN A 157 -0.45 -2.96 15.57
N ALA A 158 0.27 -2.61 16.64
CA ALA A 158 -0.34 -1.92 17.79
C ALA A 158 -0.85 -0.51 17.41
N ALA A 159 -0.17 0.21 16.51
CA ALA A 159 -0.63 1.50 16.01
C ALA A 159 -1.94 1.39 15.21
N ILE A 160 -2.06 0.35 14.36
CA ILE A 160 -3.30 0.05 13.63
C ILE A 160 -4.44 -0.18 14.64
N TRP A 161 -4.23 -1.01 15.66
CA TRP A 161 -5.27 -1.27 16.67
C TRP A 161 -5.65 -0.03 17.48
N LEU A 162 -4.68 0.80 17.87
CA LEU A 162 -4.97 2.08 18.52
C LEU A 162 -5.83 2.98 17.64
N LEU A 163 -5.52 3.06 16.34
CA LEU A 163 -6.28 3.85 15.37
C LEU A 163 -7.73 3.34 15.21
N LEU A 164 -7.93 2.03 15.28
CA LEU A 164 -9.25 1.38 15.21
C LEU A 164 -10.01 1.42 16.55
N GLY A 165 -9.48 2.08 17.58
CA GLY A 165 -10.15 2.30 18.86
C GLY A 165 -9.91 1.22 19.93
N PHE A 166 -8.97 0.29 19.71
CA PHE A 166 -8.55 -0.66 20.73
C PHE A 166 -7.56 0.02 21.70
N GLU A 167 -8.07 0.62 22.78
CA GLU A 167 -7.28 1.40 23.74
C GLU A 167 -6.16 0.60 24.44
N THR A 168 -6.34 -0.72 24.57
CA THR A 168 -5.40 -1.63 25.23
C THR A 168 -5.09 -2.82 24.32
N PRO A 169 -4.28 -2.61 23.26
CA PRO A 169 -3.98 -3.66 22.30
C PRO A 169 -3.27 -4.86 22.96
N SER A 170 -3.53 -6.07 22.48
CA SER A 170 -2.91 -7.30 22.99
C SER A 170 -1.40 -7.34 22.75
N ILE A 171 -0.93 -6.74 21.65
CA ILE A 171 0.48 -6.36 21.44
C ILE A 171 0.69 -5.02 22.15
N PRO A 172 1.57 -4.94 23.17
CA PRO A 172 1.75 -3.72 23.94
C PRO A 172 2.17 -2.54 23.06
N ALA A 173 1.35 -1.48 23.06
CA ALA A 173 1.69 -0.24 22.37
C ALA A 173 2.97 0.39 22.94
N THR A 174 3.86 0.82 22.05
CA THR A 174 5.06 1.59 22.40
C THR A 174 4.84 3.09 22.19
N GLU A 175 5.84 3.91 22.53
CA GLU A 175 5.83 5.33 22.17
C GLU A 175 5.73 5.53 20.65
N ASN A 176 6.39 4.69 19.85
CA ASN A 176 6.29 4.71 18.40
C ASN A 176 4.87 4.34 17.93
N SER A 177 4.23 3.33 18.53
CA SER A 177 2.86 2.94 18.19
C SER A 177 1.87 4.09 18.40
N HIS A 178 1.96 4.77 19.55
CA HIS A 178 1.14 5.93 19.85
C HIS A 178 1.44 7.10 18.90
N ALA A 179 2.71 7.34 18.59
CA ALA A 179 3.09 8.41 17.67
C ALA A 179 2.55 8.18 16.25
N MET A 180 2.63 6.95 15.71
CA MET A 180 2.05 6.60 14.41
C MET A 180 0.53 6.77 14.39
N ALA A 181 -0.17 6.24 15.39
CA ALA A 181 -1.64 6.36 15.47
C ALA A 181 -2.08 7.84 15.59
N ASN A 182 -1.39 8.63 16.41
CA ASN A 182 -1.69 10.05 16.56
C ASN A 182 -1.37 10.87 15.30
N ASP A 183 -0.29 10.54 14.58
CA ASP A 183 0.04 11.20 13.31
C ASP A 183 -1.01 10.92 12.24
N ALA A 184 -1.49 9.68 12.16
CA ALA A 184 -2.58 9.29 11.29
C ALA A 184 -3.90 10.01 11.63
N LEU A 185 -4.26 10.08 12.92
CA LEU A 185 -5.45 10.83 13.36
C LEU A 185 -5.36 12.34 13.08
N ALA A 186 -4.14 12.90 13.12
CA ALA A 186 -3.92 14.33 12.92
C ALA A 186 -3.90 14.74 11.43
N ASN A 187 -3.41 13.87 10.55
CA ASN A 187 -3.10 14.21 9.16
C ASN A 187 -3.81 13.34 8.11
N GLY A 188 -4.42 12.23 8.52
CA GLY A 188 -4.93 11.20 7.62
C GLY A 188 -6.37 11.39 7.16
N ALA A 189 -7.15 12.27 7.78
CA ALA A 189 -8.59 12.41 7.48
C ALA A 189 -8.89 12.72 5.99
N ASP A 190 -8.03 13.50 5.34
CA ASP A 190 -8.13 13.85 3.93
C ASP A 190 -7.17 13.04 3.04
N PHE A 191 -6.48 12.05 3.59
CA PHE A 191 -5.57 11.20 2.82
C PHE A 191 -6.38 10.25 1.95
N SER A 192 -6.08 10.24 0.65
CA SER A 192 -6.57 9.26 -0.32
C SER A 192 -5.35 8.69 -1.02
N PRO A 193 -5.10 7.37 -0.98
CA PRO A 193 -4.03 6.74 -1.73
C PRO A 193 -4.11 7.13 -3.19
N GLY A 194 -3.01 7.66 -3.72
CA GLY A 194 -2.82 7.78 -5.14
C GLY A 194 -2.07 6.57 -5.71
N PRO A 195 -1.98 6.44 -7.03
CA PRO A 195 -0.66 6.32 -7.63
C PRO A 195 0.58 5.99 -6.79
N GLY A 196 0.88 4.71 -6.63
CA GLY A 196 2.15 4.27 -6.05
C GLY A 196 2.15 4.30 -4.54
N ASP A 197 1.12 4.88 -3.91
CA ASP A 197 0.84 4.68 -2.50
C ASP A 197 0.33 3.26 -2.24
N LEU A 198 0.35 2.86 -0.98
CA LEU A 198 -0.29 1.65 -0.50
C LEU A 198 -1.77 1.92 -0.25
N ILE A 199 -2.61 0.97 -0.65
CA ILE A 199 -4.01 0.88 -0.27
C ILE A 199 -4.24 -0.38 0.55
N ALA A 200 -5.07 -0.28 1.58
CA ALA A 200 -5.57 -1.41 2.32
C ALA A 200 -6.63 -2.14 1.50
N VAL A 201 -6.42 -3.43 1.24
CA VAL A 201 -7.44 -4.35 0.73
C VAL A 201 -7.87 -5.26 1.87
N ILE A 202 -9.15 -5.30 2.16
CA ILE A 202 -9.74 -6.06 3.27
C ILE A 202 -10.01 -7.48 2.79
N LEU A 203 -9.61 -8.45 3.60
CA LEU A 203 -9.85 -9.87 3.39
C LEU A 203 -11.04 -10.29 4.25
N TYR A 204 -12.25 -10.00 3.74
CA TYR A 204 -13.50 -10.18 4.46
C TYR A 204 -13.90 -11.66 4.57
N THR A 205 -14.08 -12.16 5.79
CA THR A 205 -14.41 -13.57 6.05
C THR A 205 -15.91 -13.88 5.91
N GLY A 206 -16.76 -12.85 5.87
CA GLY A 206 -18.22 -13.02 5.71
C GLY A 206 -18.98 -13.25 7.01
N ASP A 207 -18.36 -13.07 8.17
CA ASP A 207 -18.94 -13.38 9.49
C ASP A 207 -19.59 -12.18 10.20
N GLY A 208 -19.55 -11.00 9.58
CA GLY A 208 -20.20 -9.79 10.07
C GLY A 208 -19.29 -8.58 10.23
N GLY A 209 -17.98 -8.73 9.98
CA GLY A 209 -17.00 -7.66 10.08
C GLY A 209 -16.34 -7.68 11.46
N ILE A 210 -15.97 -6.50 11.97
CA ILE A 210 -15.25 -6.39 13.25
C ILE A 210 -16.17 -6.80 14.40
N SER A 211 -15.95 -7.98 14.99
CA SER A 211 -16.90 -8.55 15.96
C SER A 211 -16.22 -9.34 17.06
N PRO A 212 -16.52 -9.07 18.36
CA PRO A 212 -16.00 -9.89 19.45
C PRO A 212 -16.55 -11.33 19.44
N ASP A 213 -17.67 -11.57 18.75
CA ASP A 213 -18.33 -12.87 18.69
C ASP A 213 -18.03 -13.63 17.38
N GLY A 214 -17.24 -13.04 16.48
CA GLY A 214 -16.80 -13.65 15.23
C GLY A 214 -15.90 -14.88 15.45
N PRO A 215 -15.96 -15.91 14.60
CA PRO A 215 -15.04 -17.05 14.66
C PRO A 215 -13.67 -16.76 14.05
N PHE A 216 -13.57 -15.76 13.16
CA PHE A 216 -12.37 -15.49 12.38
C PHE A 216 -11.93 -14.04 12.49
N GLN A 217 -10.63 -13.84 12.30
CA GLN A 217 -10.05 -12.51 12.30
C GLN A 217 -10.14 -11.85 10.93
N GLU A 218 -10.64 -10.62 10.90
CA GLU A 218 -10.54 -9.77 9.70
C GLU A 218 -9.14 -9.20 9.56
N THR A 219 -8.63 -9.24 8.33
CA THR A 219 -7.27 -8.81 7.99
C THR A 219 -7.28 -7.86 6.80
N ILE A 220 -6.24 -7.04 6.70
CA ILE A 220 -5.96 -6.25 5.50
C ILE A 220 -4.61 -6.67 4.91
N VAL A 221 -4.47 -6.48 3.61
CA VAL A 221 -3.16 -6.50 2.93
C VAL A 221 -2.80 -5.12 2.41
N GLU A 222 -1.50 -4.86 2.35
CA GLU A 222 -0.93 -3.72 1.66
C GLU A 222 -0.81 -4.02 0.17
N LEU A 223 -1.66 -3.41 -0.64
CA LEU A 223 -1.49 -3.43 -2.09
C LEU A 223 -0.92 -2.09 -2.53
N ARG A 224 0.21 -2.10 -3.23
CA ARG A 224 0.72 -0.88 -3.86
C ARG A 224 -0.14 -0.57 -5.07
N LEU A 225 -0.81 0.58 -5.07
CA LEU A 225 -1.52 1.05 -6.24
C LEU A 225 -0.53 1.22 -7.38
N PRO A 226 -0.90 0.83 -8.61
CA PRO A 226 -0.08 1.18 -9.75
C PRO A 226 0.13 2.69 -9.74
N GLY A 227 1.41 3.11 -9.71
CA GLY A 227 1.86 4.51 -9.75
C GLY A 227 1.05 5.36 -10.71
N ASP A 228 0.97 6.67 -10.46
CA ASP A 228 0.47 7.64 -11.43
C ASP A 228 1.41 7.52 -12.61
N GLN A 229 0.92 6.87 -13.65
CA GLN A 229 1.59 6.81 -14.93
C GLN A 229 1.33 8.11 -15.71
N THR A 230 0.71 9.14 -15.12
CA THR A 230 0.83 10.51 -15.62
C THR A 230 2.25 10.98 -15.35
N GLU A 231 3.06 10.75 -16.38
CA GLU A 231 4.36 11.36 -16.59
C GLU A 231 5.51 10.90 -15.67
N GLY A 232 5.35 9.88 -14.83
CA GLY A 232 6.46 9.35 -14.00
C GLY A 232 6.78 7.85 -14.16
N GLY A 233 5.83 7.03 -14.59
CA GLY A 233 5.99 5.57 -14.51
C GLY A 233 6.34 4.87 -15.83
N ALA A 234 6.58 5.64 -16.90
CA ALA A 234 6.95 5.10 -18.20
C ALA A 234 8.13 4.14 -18.13
N CYS A 235 8.94 4.18 -17.07
CA CYS A 235 10.21 3.48 -17.05
C CYS A 235 10.16 2.00 -16.70
N THR A 236 8.99 1.43 -16.38
CA THR A 236 8.87 0.00 -16.04
C THR A 236 8.30 -0.84 -17.19
N PRO A 237 8.62 -2.15 -17.27
CA PRO A 237 7.91 -3.07 -18.17
C PRO A 237 6.40 -3.11 -17.93
N GLY A 238 5.96 -2.85 -16.69
CA GLY A 238 4.55 -2.84 -16.31
C GLY A 238 3.74 -1.76 -17.02
N TYR A 239 4.32 -0.57 -17.23
CA TYR A 239 3.68 0.50 -17.99
C TYR A 239 3.51 0.10 -19.46
N TRP A 240 4.62 -0.24 -20.13
CA TRP A 240 4.61 -0.46 -21.58
C TRP A 240 3.74 -1.65 -22.02
N LYS A 241 3.61 -2.69 -21.20
CA LYS A 241 2.79 -3.87 -21.53
C LYS A 241 1.29 -3.58 -21.54
N THR A 242 0.84 -2.49 -20.87
CA THR A 242 -0.57 -2.09 -20.76
C THR A 242 -0.92 -0.81 -21.51
N HIS A 243 0.08 -0.06 -22.01
CA HIS A 243 -0.08 1.24 -22.67
C HIS A 243 0.42 1.25 -24.12
N PHE A 244 -0.07 0.31 -24.94
CA PHE A 244 0.33 0.19 -26.35
C PHE A 244 0.01 1.44 -27.19
N ASP A 245 -1.02 2.21 -26.81
CA ASP A 245 -1.38 3.49 -27.43
C ASP A 245 -0.33 4.59 -27.19
N ARG A 246 0.60 4.37 -26.25
CA ARG A 246 1.65 5.33 -25.87
C ARG A 246 3.03 4.96 -26.39
N TRP A 247 3.16 3.86 -27.13
CA TRP A 247 4.45 3.49 -27.71
C TRP A 247 4.93 4.59 -28.67
N PRO A 248 6.20 5.01 -28.56
CA PRO A 248 6.72 6.07 -29.41
C PRO A 248 6.70 5.65 -30.89
N GLU A 249 6.56 6.65 -31.78
CA GLU A 249 6.61 6.40 -33.21
C GLU A 249 7.89 5.63 -33.59
N GLY A 250 7.74 4.63 -34.47
CA GLY A 250 8.83 3.78 -34.93
C GLY A 250 8.95 2.42 -34.24
N TYR A 251 8.16 2.18 -33.17
CA TYR A 251 8.03 0.86 -32.55
C TYR A 251 6.56 0.47 -32.41
N SER A 252 6.28 -0.80 -32.62
CA SER A 252 4.95 -1.41 -32.55
C SER A 252 5.01 -2.67 -31.70
N PRO A 253 3.94 -2.99 -30.93
CA PRO A 253 3.85 -4.26 -30.22
C PRO A 253 3.97 -5.49 -31.13
N ALA A 254 3.73 -5.34 -32.43
CA ALA A 254 3.85 -6.41 -33.42
C ALA A 254 5.24 -6.53 -34.06
N ASP A 255 6.18 -5.63 -33.73
CA ASP A 255 7.55 -5.72 -34.24
C ASP A 255 8.24 -6.94 -33.65
N ASP A 256 9.10 -7.56 -34.44
CA ASP A 256 9.86 -8.74 -34.03
C ASP A 256 10.99 -8.37 -33.07
N PHE A 257 11.11 -9.09 -31.95
CA PHE A 257 12.11 -8.79 -30.92
C PHE A 257 13.54 -8.98 -31.42
N ASP A 258 13.79 -10.12 -32.06
CA ASP A 258 15.12 -10.52 -32.51
C ASP A 258 15.63 -9.58 -33.61
N THR A 259 14.76 -9.21 -34.55
CA THR A 259 15.03 -8.20 -35.57
C THR A 259 15.27 -6.81 -34.97
N THR A 260 14.48 -6.41 -33.97
CA THR A 260 14.58 -5.07 -33.34
C THR A 260 15.93 -4.88 -32.65
N PHE A 261 16.39 -5.90 -31.93
CA PHE A 261 17.65 -5.85 -31.18
C PHE A 261 18.85 -6.40 -31.94
N GLY A 262 18.64 -6.99 -33.12
CA GLY A 262 19.70 -7.65 -33.91
C GLY A 262 20.28 -8.87 -33.19
N VAL A 263 19.42 -9.65 -32.55
CA VAL A 263 19.75 -10.90 -31.83
C VAL A 263 18.99 -12.08 -32.45
N ASP A 264 19.17 -13.28 -31.89
CA ASP A 264 18.49 -14.53 -32.29
C ASP A 264 18.28 -15.34 -31.00
N LEU A 265 17.37 -14.84 -30.15
CA LEU A 265 17.16 -15.33 -28.78
C LEU A 265 15.92 -16.21 -28.64
N PHE A 266 14.94 -16.08 -29.54
CA PHE A 266 13.66 -16.79 -29.41
C PHE A 266 13.36 -17.63 -30.65
N ASP A 267 13.14 -18.93 -30.46
CA ASP A 267 12.63 -19.85 -31.49
C ASP A 267 11.43 -20.64 -30.92
N PRO A 268 10.19 -20.35 -31.34
CA PRO A 268 9.83 -19.38 -32.38
C PRO A 268 10.06 -17.93 -31.94
N ASP A 269 10.31 -17.06 -32.91
CA ASP A 269 10.42 -15.61 -32.71
C ASP A 269 9.20 -15.05 -31.96
N ILE A 270 9.43 -14.04 -31.11
CA ILE A 270 8.38 -13.33 -30.38
C ILE A 270 8.37 -11.85 -30.76
N THR A 271 7.20 -11.23 -30.65
CA THR A 271 7.03 -9.80 -30.84
C THR A 271 7.49 -8.98 -29.62
N LEU A 272 7.74 -7.67 -29.79
CA LEU A 272 8.01 -6.74 -28.69
C LEU A 272 6.85 -6.72 -27.68
N GLY A 273 5.60 -6.82 -28.14
CA GLY A 273 4.43 -6.90 -27.27
C GLY A 273 4.45 -8.15 -26.39
N GLU A 274 4.74 -9.32 -26.98
CA GLU A 274 4.90 -10.58 -26.25
C GLU A 274 6.12 -10.54 -25.31
N ALA A 275 7.23 -9.93 -25.75
CA ALA A 275 8.42 -9.71 -24.94
C ALA A 275 8.13 -8.86 -23.70
N ALA A 276 7.35 -7.78 -23.82
CA ALA A 276 6.91 -6.97 -22.68
C ALA A 276 6.03 -7.76 -21.69
N TRP A 277 5.31 -8.78 -22.16
CA TRP A 277 4.48 -9.69 -21.36
C TRP A 277 5.22 -10.97 -20.89
N ALA A 278 6.46 -11.20 -21.34
CA ALA A 278 7.20 -12.43 -21.06
C ALA A 278 7.34 -12.69 -19.56
N ARG A 279 7.30 -13.93 -19.09
CA ARG A 279 7.36 -14.25 -17.64
C ARG A 279 8.63 -15.01 -17.28
N GLY A 280 9.06 -14.91 -16.02
CA GLY A 280 10.25 -15.61 -15.52
C GLY A 280 11.56 -14.84 -15.71
N GLY A 281 12.69 -15.53 -15.49
CA GLY A 281 14.05 -14.96 -15.50
C GLY A 281 14.75 -15.06 -16.86
N GLN A 282 16.08 -14.89 -16.86
CA GLN A 282 16.98 -15.11 -18.02
C GLN A 282 16.54 -14.31 -19.26
N GLU A 283 16.44 -14.94 -20.42
CA GLU A 283 16.03 -14.33 -21.69
C GLU A 283 14.66 -13.65 -21.60
N ASN A 284 13.70 -14.19 -20.84
CA ASN A 284 12.41 -13.54 -20.63
C ASN A 284 12.53 -12.27 -19.79
N LYS A 285 13.46 -12.23 -18.82
CA LYS A 285 13.78 -10.99 -18.08
C LYS A 285 14.44 -9.97 -19.01
N LEU A 286 15.39 -10.42 -19.84
CA LEU A 286 16.05 -9.58 -20.84
C LEU A 286 15.02 -8.99 -21.82
N ALA A 287 14.07 -9.80 -22.28
CA ALA A 287 13.05 -9.38 -23.23
C ALA A 287 12.12 -8.31 -22.65
N ARG A 288 11.61 -8.52 -21.43
CA ARG A 288 10.77 -7.53 -20.73
C ARG A 288 11.49 -6.20 -20.52
N HIS A 289 12.66 -6.25 -19.90
CA HIS A 289 13.40 -5.04 -19.55
C HIS A 289 14.06 -4.37 -20.75
N GLY A 290 14.49 -5.14 -21.74
CA GLY A 290 15.02 -4.64 -23.00
C GLY A 290 13.95 -3.88 -23.78
N THR A 291 12.75 -4.44 -23.91
CA THR A 291 11.62 -3.75 -24.56
C THR A 291 11.26 -2.46 -23.82
N ALA A 292 11.13 -2.51 -22.49
CA ALA A 292 10.83 -1.31 -21.70
C ALA A 292 11.91 -0.23 -21.86
N ALA A 293 13.18 -0.61 -21.71
CA ALA A 293 14.32 0.29 -21.85
C ALA A 293 14.40 0.93 -23.24
N LEU A 294 14.05 0.18 -24.28
CA LEU A 294 14.03 0.69 -25.65
C LEU A 294 12.97 1.77 -25.80
N LEU A 295 11.75 1.51 -25.34
CA LEU A 295 10.64 2.46 -25.39
C LEU A 295 10.96 3.71 -24.57
N ASN A 296 11.58 3.55 -23.39
CA ASN A 296 12.08 4.66 -22.57
C ASN A 296 13.11 5.51 -23.31
N ALA A 297 14.12 4.88 -23.91
CA ALA A 297 15.22 5.56 -24.58
C ALA A 297 14.77 6.37 -25.82
N VAL A 298 13.65 5.96 -26.44
CA VAL A 298 13.09 6.62 -27.63
C VAL A 298 12.08 7.70 -27.24
N HIS A 299 11.38 7.52 -26.12
CA HIS A 299 10.29 8.40 -25.75
C HIS A 299 10.82 9.81 -25.42
N GLY A 300 10.51 10.79 -26.27
CA GLY A 300 11.09 12.14 -26.22
C GLY A 300 10.77 12.99 -24.98
N ARG A 301 10.07 12.43 -24.01
CA ARG A 301 9.83 13.04 -22.70
C ARG A 301 10.43 12.24 -21.54
N VAL A 302 10.85 10.98 -21.73
CA VAL A 302 11.47 10.19 -20.66
C VAL A 302 12.92 10.61 -20.55
N GLU A 303 13.35 11.08 -19.38
CA GLU A 303 14.78 11.24 -19.11
C GLU A 303 15.40 9.88 -18.76
N TYR A 304 15.60 9.05 -19.79
CA TYR A 304 16.16 7.72 -19.62
C TYR A 304 17.70 7.76 -19.60
N ARG A 305 18.31 6.97 -18.70
CA ARG A 305 19.77 6.94 -18.50
C ARG A 305 20.54 6.48 -19.74
N TYR A 306 19.93 5.64 -20.56
CA TYR A 306 20.56 5.02 -21.71
C TYR A 306 19.96 5.53 -23.01
N THR A 307 20.82 5.71 -24.01
CA THR A 307 20.41 5.91 -25.39
C THR A 307 19.90 4.60 -26.01
N VAL A 308 19.14 4.70 -27.10
CA VAL A 308 18.66 3.55 -27.88
C VAL A 308 19.80 2.59 -28.24
N SER A 309 20.94 3.13 -28.69
CA SER A 309 22.11 2.33 -29.05
C SER A 309 22.73 1.60 -27.86
N GLU A 310 22.73 2.21 -26.68
CA GLU A 310 23.23 1.56 -25.46
C GLU A 310 22.28 0.46 -25.00
N VAL A 311 20.96 0.68 -25.09
CA VAL A 311 19.96 -0.35 -24.80
C VAL A 311 20.14 -1.55 -25.73
N ILE A 312 20.25 -1.32 -27.05
CA ILE A 312 20.47 -2.40 -28.01
C ILE A 312 21.76 -3.18 -27.69
N ALA A 313 22.85 -2.47 -27.38
CA ALA A 313 24.10 -3.11 -27.01
C ALA A 313 23.99 -3.95 -25.72
N MET A 314 23.22 -3.49 -24.72
CA MET A 314 22.98 -4.24 -23.49
C MET A 314 22.12 -5.49 -23.74
N VAL A 315 21.10 -5.40 -24.60
CA VAL A 315 20.31 -6.58 -25.00
C VAL A 315 21.19 -7.59 -25.74
N GLN A 316 22.00 -7.14 -26.70
CA GLN A 316 22.96 -7.99 -27.40
C GLN A 316 24.00 -8.64 -26.47
N ALA A 317 24.34 -7.96 -25.36
CA ALA A 317 25.25 -8.49 -24.33
C ALA A 317 24.54 -9.40 -23.31
N GLY A 318 23.21 -9.51 -23.34
CA GLY A 318 22.43 -10.28 -22.37
C GLY A 318 22.33 -9.64 -20.99
N ASP A 319 22.52 -8.32 -20.87
CA ASP A 319 22.60 -7.61 -19.57
C ASP A 319 21.21 -7.26 -19.01
N ALA A 320 20.45 -8.29 -18.64
CA ALA A 320 19.13 -8.13 -18.06
C ALA A 320 19.15 -7.47 -16.66
N GLY A 321 20.31 -7.46 -16.00
CA GLY A 321 20.51 -6.83 -14.68
C GLY A 321 20.53 -5.32 -14.80
N ALA A 322 21.45 -4.78 -15.60
CA ALA A 322 21.58 -3.33 -15.79
C ALA A 322 20.31 -2.69 -16.37
N LEU A 323 19.62 -3.41 -17.26
CA LEU A 323 18.34 -2.98 -17.81
C LEU A 323 17.22 -2.99 -16.76
N ALA A 324 17.22 -3.94 -15.82
CA ALA A 324 16.25 -3.94 -14.74
C ALA A 324 16.52 -2.80 -13.75
N ASP A 325 17.76 -2.63 -13.33
CA ASP A 325 18.16 -1.57 -12.39
C ASP A 325 17.78 -0.18 -12.94
N ALA A 326 18.00 0.08 -14.24
CA ALA A 326 17.63 1.36 -14.84
C ALA A 326 16.12 1.58 -15.01
N ASN A 327 15.34 0.51 -15.12
CA ASN A 327 13.89 0.58 -15.25
C ASN A 327 13.17 0.63 -13.88
N GLU A 328 13.77 0.06 -12.83
CA GLU A 328 13.13 -0.16 -11.53
C GLU A 328 13.72 0.68 -10.39
N GLU A 329 15.02 1.01 -10.42
CA GLU A 329 15.70 1.69 -9.31
C GLU A 329 15.85 3.20 -9.55
N PHE A 330 15.92 3.62 -10.82
CA PHE A 330 15.95 5.04 -11.16
C PHE A 330 14.53 5.59 -11.27
N ASP A 331 14.18 6.48 -10.35
CA ASP A 331 13.06 7.40 -10.51
C ASP A 331 13.32 8.13 -11.84
N CYS A 332 12.49 7.84 -12.82
CA CYS A 332 12.71 8.17 -14.22
C CYS A 332 11.58 9.08 -14.67
N PRO A 333 11.56 10.31 -14.12
CA PRO A 333 10.48 11.25 -14.38
C PRO A 333 10.50 11.62 -15.85
N LEU A 334 9.32 11.72 -16.48
CA LEU A 334 9.25 12.45 -17.73
C LEU A 334 9.63 13.90 -17.42
N GLY A 335 10.50 14.49 -18.25
CA GLY A 335 10.82 15.91 -18.20
C GLY A 335 9.60 16.76 -18.52
N GLY A 336 8.79 17.03 -17.51
CA GLY A 336 7.67 17.97 -17.48
C GLY A 336 7.81 18.81 -16.21
N THR A 337 7.70 20.13 -16.34
CA THR A 337 7.96 21.05 -15.22
C THR A 337 7.05 20.73 -14.02
N PRO A 338 7.58 20.62 -12.78
CA PRO A 338 6.74 20.46 -11.60
C PRO A 338 5.73 21.61 -11.50
N ALA A 339 4.51 21.32 -11.03
CA ALA A 339 3.60 22.34 -10.54
C ALA A 339 4.27 23.05 -9.36
N ASN A 340 4.83 24.22 -9.67
CA ASN A 340 5.55 25.17 -8.82
C ASN A 340 5.08 25.20 -7.34
N PRO A 341 5.94 24.85 -6.37
CA PRO A 341 5.88 25.42 -5.04
C PRO A 341 6.96 26.50 -4.93
N GLY A 342 6.51 27.73 -4.78
CA GLY A 342 7.38 28.91 -4.74
C GLY A 342 8.55 28.82 -3.75
N SER A 343 9.65 29.43 -4.18
CA SER A 343 10.72 30.00 -3.36
C SER A 343 11.53 29.04 -2.47
N ARG A 344 12.73 28.67 -2.94
CA ARG A 344 13.94 28.84 -2.12
C ARG A 344 15.05 29.44 -2.97
N SER A 345 15.44 30.64 -2.57
CA SER A 345 16.56 31.39 -3.13
C SER A 345 17.86 30.59 -2.94
N ALA A 346 18.66 30.54 -3.99
CA ALA A 346 20.05 30.12 -3.91
C ALA A 346 20.82 31.10 -3.01
N SER A 347 21.43 30.58 -1.95
CA SER A 347 22.49 31.26 -1.22
C SER A 347 23.83 30.81 -1.81
N ALA A 348 24.46 31.72 -2.55
CA ALA A 348 25.83 31.61 -2.97
C ALA A 348 26.76 32.01 -1.82
N GLY A 349 27.71 31.13 -1.49
CA GLY A 349 28.88 31.46 -0.67
C GLY A 349 29.77 30.22 -0.63
N GLY A 350 31.00 30.19 -1.11
CA GLY A 350 31.95 31.27 -1.31
C GLY A 350 33.28 30.70 -0.84
N LYS A 351 34.19 30.40 -1.77
CA LYS A 351 35.55 29.93 -1.49
C LYS A 351 36.26 30.87 -0.50
N LYS A 352 36.79 30.31 0.59
CA LYS A 352 38.20 30.42 0.99
C LYS A 352 38.51 29.48 2.15
#